data_AF-A0A8C8DM53-F1
#
_entry.id   AF-A0A8C8DM53-F1
#
_cell.length_a   1.000
_cell.length_b   1.000
_cell.length_c   1.000
_cell.angle_alpha   90.00
_cell.angle_beta   90.00
_cell.angle_gamma   90.00
#
_symmetry.space_group_name_H-M   'P 1'
#
loop_
_entity.id
_entity.type
_entity.pdbx_description
1 polymer ?
#
loop_
_entity_poly.entity_id
_entity_poly.type
_entity_poly.pdbx_seq_one_letter_code
_entity_poly.pdbx_strand_id
1 'polypeptide(L)'
;MRAVVFALSLALVAPNFSPGKTYVYKYEVSLMTGLPEEGLGKAGVYGNCKFLISAIDQNTFMLKVMDIEINEFSGIWLKDHPNLMSMLPEIMEPETRIPIKFEYSNGAVGKVYAPEKVSDFVLNFYKGFLSFFHLTIKKTHNVYDLCPSPM
;
A
#
# COMPACT_ATOMS: atom_id res chain seq x y z
N MET A 1 21.05 -31.59 25.50
CA MET A 1 19.82 -30.90 25.06
C MET A 1 19.88 -30.76 23.55
N ARG A 2 19.01 -31.43 22.80
CA ARG A 2 18.94 -31.33 21.32
C ARG A 2 18.04 -30.14 20.99
N ALA A 3 18.61 -29.07 20.45
CA ALA A 3 17.83 -27.93 19.99
C ALA A 3 17.03 -28.34 18.75
N VAL A 4 15.71 -28.31 18.85
CA VAL A 4 14.81 -28.43 17.71
C VAL A 4 14.79 -27.06 17.04
N VAL A 5 15.45 -26.94 15.89
CA VAL A 5 15.35 -25.74 15.05
C VAL A 5 14.07 -25.86 14.24
N PHE A 6 13.04 -25.09 14.62
CA PHE A 6 11.87 -24.87 13.78
C PHE A 6 12.28 -23.96 12.61
N ALA A 7 12.62 -24.55 11.47
CA ALA A 7 12.77 -23.81 10.24
C ALA A 7 11.38 -23.57 9.63
N LEU A 8 10.81 -22.38 9.88
CA LEU A 8 9.62 -21.92 9.17
C LEU A 8 10.06 -21.49 7.76
N SER A 9 9.98 -22.40 6.80
CA SER A 9 10.16 -22.06 5.39
C SER A 9 8.93 -21.27 4.91
N LEU A 10 9.00 -19.94 4.95
CA LEU A 10 8.07 -19.11 4.18
C LEU A 10 8.35 -19.36 2.70
N ALA A 11 7.52 -20.18 2.07
CA ALA A 11 7.45 -20.19 0.62
C ALA A 11 6.86 -18.83 0.19
N LEU A 12 7.71 -17.95 -0.33
CA LEU A 12 7.26 -16.68 -0.90
C LEU A 12 6.48 -17.03 -2.18
N VAL A 13 5.16 -17.02 -2.09
CA VAL A 13 4.26 -17.24 -3.23
C VAL A 13 3.57 -15.93 -3.54
N ALA A 14 3.61 -15.53 -4.81
CA ALA A 14 2.90 -14.35 -5.28
C ALA A 14 1.40 -14.47 -4.94
N PRO A 15 0.76 -13.42 -4.40
CA PRO A 15 -0.69 -13.44 -4.16
C PRO A 15 -1.45 -13.83 -5.43
N ASN A 16 -2.51 -14.63 -5.27
CA ASN A 16 -3.39 -15.02 -6.35
C ASN A 16 -4.81 -14.55 -6.06
N PHE A 17 -5.43 -13.91 -7.04
CA PHE A 17 -6.74 -13.28 -6.91
C PHE A 17 -7.76 -14.04 -7.77
N SER A 18 -8.67 -14.76 -7.12
CA SER A 18 -9.63 -15.62 -7.83
C SER A 18 -10.86 -14.83 -8.33
N PRO A 19 -11.43 -15.19 -9.49
CA PRO A 19 -12.71 -14.68 -9.96
C PRO A 19 -13.83 -14.83 -8.92
N GLY A 20 -14.68 -13.80 -8.79
CA GLY A 20 -15.80 -13.79 -7.85
C GLY A 20 -15.40 -13.59 -6.37
N LYS A 21 -14.11 -13.36 -6.07
CA LYS A 21 -13.64 -13.02 -4.72
C LYS A 21 -13.22 -11.55 -4.67
N THR A 22 -13.44 -10.94 -3.49
CA THR A 22 -12.89 -9.63 -3.13
C THR A 22 -11.98 -9.80 -1.94
N TYR A 23 -10.75 -9.32 -2.07
CA TYR A 23 -9.71 -9.38 -1.06
C TYR A 23 -9.61 -8.00 -0.40
N VAL A 24 -9.60 -7.97 0.93
CA VAL A 24 -9.58 -6.72 1.70
C VAL A 24 -8.26 -6.63 2.44
N TYR A 25 -7.52 -5.55 2.21
CA TYR A 25 -6.24 -5.25 2.86
C TYR A 25 -6.38 -4.00 3.72
N LYS A 26 -6.04 -4.11 5.00
CA LYS A 26 -5.82 -2.94 5.83
C LYS A 26 -4.46 -2.35 5.46
N TYR A 27 -4.43 -1.06 5.16
CA TYR A 27 -3.23 -0.34 4.81
C TYR A 27 -2.97 0.76 5.84
N GLU A 28 -1.77 0.78 6.40
CA GLU A 28 -1.32 1.81 7.33
C GLU A 28 -0.12 2.51 6.70
N VAL A 29 -0.14 3.84 6.72
CA VAL A 29 0.89 4.67 6.13
C VAL A 29 1.35 5.70 7.14
N SER A 30 2.66 5.92 7.21
CA SER A 30 3.24 7.05 7.92
C SER A 30 4.45 7.55 7.14
N LEU A 31 4.49 8.85 6.92
CA LEU A 31 5.59 9.56 6.31
C LEU A 31 5.91 10.75 7.21
N MET A 32 7.06 10.69 7.88
CA MET A 32 7.50 11.73 8.80
C MET A 32 8.79 12.35 8.28
N THR A 33 8.87 13.67 8.36
CA THR A 33 10.04 14.49 8.08
C THR A 33 10.45 15.28 9.31
N GLY A 34 11.74 15.47 9.50
CA GLY A 34 12.32 16.12 10.67
C GLY A 34 13.66 15.49 11.04
N LEU A 35 14.29 16.06 12.06
CA LEU A 35 15.51 15.49 12.62
C LEU A 35 15.20 14.14 13.30
N PRO A 36 16.14 13.17 13.23
CA PRO A 36 15.92 11.84 13.79
C PRO A 36 15.89 11.85 15.34
N GLU A 37 16.40 12.92 15.94
CA GLU A 37 16.53 13.10 17.39
C GLU A 37 15.15 13.16 18.08
N GLU A 38 15.05 12.47 19.21
CA GLU A 38 13.83 12.47 20.03
C GLU A 38 13.57 13.85 20.65
N GLY A 39 12.30 14.19 20.85
CA GLY A 39 11.90 15.47 21.43
C GLY A 39 11.95 16.66 20.46
N LEU A 40 12.42 16.46 19.22
CA LEU A 40 12.38 17.48 18.19
C LEU A 40 11.07 17.44 17.39
N GLY A 41 10.71 18.60 16.84
CA GLY A 41 9.56 18.75 15.97
C GLY A 41 9.72 17.93 14.69
N LYS A 42 8.65 17.21 14.35
CA LYS A 42 8.47 16.49 13.08
C LYS A 42 7.22 17.01 12.40
N ALA A 43 7.18 16.89 11.09
CA ALA A 43 5.98 17.10 10.31
C ALA A 43 5.76 15.88 9.44
N GLY A 44 4.54 15.61 9.02
CA GLY A 44 4.29 14.44 8.21
C GLY A 44 2.83 14.13 7.98
N VAL A 45 2.61 12.96 7.39
CA VAL A 45 1.29 12.41 7.13
C VAL A 45 1.24 11.02 7.73
N TYR A 46 0.17 10.69 8.42
CA TYR A 46 -0.08 9.34 8.90
C TYR A 46 -1.54 8.98 8.76
N GLY A 47 -1.83 7.70 8.63
CA GLY A 47 -3.20 7.28 8.44
C GLY A 47 -3.38 5.81 8.19
N ASN A 48 -4.63 5.46 7.96
CA ASN A 48 -5.04 4.12 7.60
C ASN A 48 -6.17 4.15 6.57
N CYS A 49 -6.26 3.08 5.78
CA CYS A 49 -7.39 2.84 4.89
C CYS A 49 -7.55 1.35 4.59
N LYS A 50 -8.56 1.01 3.79
CA LYS A 50 -8.75 -0.36 3.28
C LYS A 50 -8.71 -0.37 1.76
N PHE A 51 -7.90 -1.25 1.20
CA PHE A 51 -7.91 -1.55 -0.22
C PHE A 51 -8.67 -2.85 -0.50
N LEU A 52 -9.54 -2.79 -1.48
CA LEU A 52 -10.31 -3.92 -1.98
C LEU A 52 -9.80 -4.26 -3.38
N ILE A 53 -9.40 -5.52 -3.57
CA ILE A 53 -8.97 -6.07 -4.86
C ILE A 53 -9.99 -7.11 -5.30
N SER A 54 -10.52 -6.98 -6.52
CA SER A 54 -11.41 -7.98 -7.12
C SER A 54 -11.06 -8.24 -8.58
N ALA A 55 -11.11 -9.49 -9.01
CA ALA A 55 -10.86 -9.86 -10.40
C ALA A 55 -11.98 -9.37 -11.34
N ILE A 56 -11.59 -8.79 -12.48
CA ILE A 56 -12.48 -8.40 -13.58
C ILE A 56 -12.34 -9.41 -14.73
N ASP A 57 -11.10 -9.78 -15.03
CA ASP A 57 -10.68 -10.71 -16.10
C ASP A 57 -9.47 -11.53 -15.57
N GLN A 58 -8.99 -12.49 -16.37
CA GLN A 58 -7.88 -13.40 -16.09
C GLN A 58 -6.65 -12.70 -15.47
N ASN A 59 -6.25 -11.54 -15.99
CA ASN A 59 -5.10 -10.78 -15.48
C ASN A 59 -5.43 -9.32 -15.13
N THR A 60 -6.72 -8.95 -15.16
CA THR A 60 -7.16 -7.57 -14.92
C THR A 60 -7.97 -7.51 -13.65
N PHE A 61 -7.59 -6.60 -12.75
CA PHE A 61 -8.18 -6.47 -11.42
C PHE A 61 -8.68 -5.04 -11.20
N MET A 62 -9.71 -4.92 -10.37
CA MET A 62 -10.20 -3.64 -9.86
C MET A 62 -9.56 -3.38 -8.51
N LEU A 63 -9.11 -2.15 -8.30
CA LEU A 63 -8.68 -1.64 -7.00
C LEU A 63 -9.65 -0.54 -6.55
N LYS A 64 -10.18 -0.68 -5.34
CA LYS A 64 -11.01 0.32 -4.69
C LYS A 64 -10.46 0.61 -3.29
N VAL A 65 -10.43 1.87 -2.89
CA VAL A 65 -10.10 2.24 -1.51
C VAL A 65 -11.37 2.62 -0.74
N MET A 66 -11.37 2.31 0.55
CA MET A 66 -12.45 2.56 1.50
C MET A 66 -11.85 3.04 2.83
N ASP A 67 -12.69 3.64 3.67
CA ASP A 67 -12.35 3.98 5.06
C ASP A 67 -11.06 4.80 5.18
N ILE A 68 -10.91 5.85 4.36
CA ILE A 68 -9.69 6.67 4.32
C ILE A 68 -9.65 7.59 5.55
N GLU A 69 -8.64 7.39 6.39
CA GLU A 69 -8.33 8.21 7.55
C GLU A 69 -6.88 8.66 7.46
N ILE A 70 -6.61 9.73 6.73
CA ILE A 70 -5.27 10.28 6.53
C ILE A 70 -5.18 11.64 7.21
N ASN A 71 -4.14 11.88 8.00
CA ASN A 71 -4.01 13.09 8.80
C ASN A 71 -2.62 13.70 8.62
N GLU A 72 -2.58 15.02 8.62
CA GLU A 72 -1.33 15.76 8.64
C GLU A 72 -0.92 16.02 10.10
N PHE A 73 0.38 16.01 10.32
CA PHE A 73 0.98 16.24 11.62
C PHE A 73 2.05 17.33 11.50
N SER A 74 2.08 18.24 12.47
CA SER A 74 3.21 19.12 12.71
C SER A 74 3.36 19.35 14.22
N GLY A 75 4.53 19.04 14.76
CA GLY A 75 4.83 19.24 16.17
C GLY A 75 5.84 18.25 16.73
N ILE A 76 6.02 18.23 18.03
CA ILE A 76 6.83 17.19 18.69
C ILE A 76 5.98 15.93 18.74
N TRP A 77 6.51 14.80 18.24
CA TRP A 77 5.82 13.50 18.29
C TRP A 77 5.75 13.01 19.74
N LEU A 78 4.81 13.57 20.50
CA LEU A 78 4.49 13.16 21.86
C LEU A 78 3.59 11.92 21.78
N LYS A 79 3.65 11.06 22.80
CA LYS A 79 2.78 9.86 22.89
C LYS A 79 1.29 10.22 22.84
N ASP A 80 0.94 11.45 23.20
CA ASP A 80 -0.42 11.96 23.24
C ASP A 80 -0.66 12.90 22.05
N HIS A 81 -1.66 12.52 21.25
CA HIS A 81 -1.91 12.96 19.89
C HIS A 81 -1.94 14.50 19.72
N PRO A 82 -1.14 15.06 18.80
CA PRO A 82 -1.08 16.48 18.51
C PRO A 82 -2.26 16.95 17.64
N ASN A 83 -2.57 18.24 17.73
CA ASN A 83 -3.70 18.89 17.06
C ASN A 83 -3.84 18.48 15.58
N LEU A 84 -5.00 17.93 15.27
CA LEU A 84 -5.37 17.37 13.98
C LEU A 84 -5.70 18.50 13.00
N MET A 85 -4.98 18.57 11.88
CA MET A 85 -5.41 19.31 10.70
C MET A 85 -5.47 18.29 9.56
N SER A 86 -6.64 18.09 8.97
CA SER A 86 -6.82 17.07 7.92
C SER A 86 -7.58 17.65 6.73
N MET A 87 -6.90 18.48 5.94
CA MET A 87 -7.43 18.86 4.61
C MET A 87 -7.22 17.76 3.57
N LEU A 88 -6.21 16.91 3.77
CA LEU A 88 -5.81 15.93 2.76
C LEU A 88 -6.89 14.88 2.42
N PRO A 89 -7.63 14.30 3.39
CA PRO A 89 -8.74 13.41 3.07
C PRO A 89 -9.79 14.07 2.20
N GLU A 90 -10.18 15.30 2.51
CA GLU A 90 -11.24 16.02 1.79
C GLU A 90 -10.87 16.26 0.32
N ILE A 91 -9.59 16.51 0.03
CA ILE A 91 -9.07 16.66 -1.33
C ILE A 91 -9.05 15.31 -2.06
N MET A 92 -8.68 14.22 -1.38
CA MET A 92 -8.53 12.90 -1.99
C MET A 92 -9.86 12.13 -2.14
N GLU A 93 -10.83 12.36 -1.26
CA GLU A 93 -12.05 11.54 -1.13
C GLU A 93 -12.88 11.47 -2.44
N PRO A 94 -13.11 12.60 -3.17
CA PRO A 94 -13.90 12.57 -4.40
C PRO A 94 -13.28 11.65 -5.46
N GLU A 95 -11.96 11.68 -5.59
CA GLU A 95 -11.21 10.93 -6.61
C GLU A 95 -11.03 9.47 -6.20
N THR A 96 -10.82 9.21 -4.91
CA THR A 96 -10.61 7.87 -4.37
C THR A 96 -11.86 6.98 -4.36
N ARG A 97 -13.06 7.59 -4.45
CA ARG A 97 -14.31 6.87 -4.72
C ARG A 97 -14.33 6.19 -6.09
N ILE A 98 -13.47 6.60 -7.01
CA ILE A 98 -13.40 6.07 -8.36
C ILE A 98 -12.45 4.86 -8.35
N PRO A 99 -12.95 3.63 -8.58
CA PRO A 99 -12.08 2.48 -8.66
C PRO A 99 -11.19 2.58 -9.90
N ILE A 100 -9.96 2.10 -9.78
CA ILE A 100 -9.02 1.97 -10.90
C ILE A 100 -8.89 0.50 -11.30
N LYS A 101 -8.31 0.25 -12.47
CA LYS A 101 -7.96 -1.12 -12.90
C LYS A 101 -6.44 -1.27 -12.95
N PHE A 102 -5.96 -2.48 -12.77
CA PHE A 102 -4.55 -2.81 -12.97
C PHE A 102 -4.39 -4.22 -13.51
N GLU A 103 -3.32 -4.43 -14.26
CA GLU A 103 -2.88 -5.76 -14.67
C GLU A 103 -2.05 -6.40 -13.56
N TYR A 104 -2.25 -7.70 -13.34
CA TYR A 104 -1.40 -8.46 -12.44
C TYR A 104 -1.29 -9.91 -12.90
N SER A 105 -0.06 -10.42 -12.95
CA SER A 105 0.21 -11.78 -13.38
C SER A 105 1.51 -12.27 -12.76
N ASN A 106 1.49 -13.46 -12.15
CA ASN A 106 2.67 -14.13 -11.60
C ASN A 106 3.53 -13.25 -10.66
N GLY A 107 2.90 -12.41 -9.84
CA GLY A 107 3.62 -11.51 -8.93
C GLY A 107 4.12 -10.22 -9.57
N ALA A 108 3.83 -9.96 -10.84
CA ALA A 108 4.14 -8.68 -11.47
C ALA A 108 2.88 -7.84 -11.62
N VAL A 109 2.89 -6.63 -11.06
CA VAL A 109 1.93 -5.59 -11.41
C VAL A 109 2.34 -4.97 -12.75
N GLY A 110 1.40 -4.95 -13.69
CA GLY A 110 1.55 -4.39 -15.03
C GLY A 110 0.96 -2.98 -15.13
N LYS A 111 0.24 -2.72 -16.23
CA LYS A 111 -0.35 -1.38 -16.47
C LYS A 111 -1.43 -1.05 -15.44
N VAL A 112 -1.47 0.22 -15.05
CA VAL A 112 -2.50 0.79 -14.18
C VAL A 112 -3.37 1.73 -15.03
N TYR A 113 -4.68 1.53 -14.98
CA TYR A 113 -5.68 2.26 -15.75
C TYR A 113 -6.55 3.07 -14.79
N ALA A 114 -6.37 4.39 -14.83
CA ALA A 114 -7.17 5.34 -14.07
C ALA A 114 -7.95 6.27 -15.01
N PRO A 115 -9.20 6.65 -14.69
CA PRO A 115 -9.94 7.67 -15.44
C PRO A 115 -9.26 9.05 -15.34
N GLU A 116 -9.45 9.91 -16.35
CA GLU A 116 -8.83 11.26 -16.41
C GLU A 116 -9.12 12.15 -15.20
N LYS A 117 -10.24 11.89 -14.51
CA LYS A 117 -10.67 12.57 -13.30
C LYS A 117 -9.90 12.16 -12.03
N VAL A 118 -8.98 11.20 -12.11
CA VAL A 118 -8.09 10.82 -11.01
C VAL A 118 -6.77 11.54 -11.21
N SER A 119 -6.39 12.39 -10.26
CA SER A 119 -5.13 13.12 -10.29
C SER A 119 -3.92 12.20 -10.16
N ASP A 120 -2.76 12.68 -10.62
CA ASP A 120 -1.49 11.96 -10.46
C ASP A 120 -1.16 11.69 -8.99
N PHE A 121 -1.59 12.57 -8.08
CA PHE A 121 -1.39 12.39 -6.65
C PHE A 121 -2.11 11.13 -6.13
N VAL A 122 -3.41 11.01 -6.42
CA VAL A 122 -4.21 9.84 -6.03
C VAL A 122 -3.77 8.58 -6.78
N LEU A 123 -3.38 8.71 -8.05
CA LEU A 123 -2.81 7.61 -8.82
C LEU A 123 -1.51 7.09 -8.20
N ASN A 124 -0.61 7.96 -7.76
CA ASN A 124 0.63 7.58 -7.11
C ASN A 124 0.39 6.92 -5.75
N PHE A 125 -0.64 7.34 -5.02
CA PHE A 125 -1.08 6.65 -3.80
C PHE A 125 -1.50 5.20 -4.08
N TYR A 126 -2.29 4.96 -5.14
CA TYR A 126 -2.62 3.60 -5.58
C TYR A 126 -1.39 2.80 -6.00
N LYS A 127 -0.48 3.40 -6.77
CA LYS A 127 0.77 2.74 -7.19
C LYS A 127 1.66 2.35 -6.01
N GLY A 128 1.76 3.22 -4.99
CA GLY A 128 2.49 2.91 -3.76
C GLY A 128 1.95 1.66 -3.07
N PHE A 129 0.63 1.51 -2.96
CA PHE A 129 0.02 0.28 -2.46
C PHE A 129 0.28 -0.92 -3.39
N LEU A 130 0.13 -0.75 -4.70
CA LEU A 130 0.34 -1.84 -5.66
C LEU A 130 1.79 -2.35 -5.69
N SER A 131 2.77 -1.51 -5.32
CA SER A 131 4.19 -1.91 -5.27
C SER A 131 4.47 -3.07 -4.32
N PHE A 132 3.66 -3.28 -3.28
CA PHE A 132 3.81 -4.44 -2.38
C PHE A 132 3.53 -5.78 -3.08
N PHE A 133 2.76 -5.76 -4.16
CA PHE A 133 2.43 -6.96 -4.94
C PHE A 133 3.44 -7.22 -6.06
N HIS A 134 4.33 -6.28 -6.36
CA HIS A 134 5.36 -6.46 -7.38
C HIS A 134 6.55 -7.25 -6.80
N LEU A 135 6.49 -8.57 -6.97
CA LEU A 135 7.46 -9.53 -6.49
C LEU A 135 8.20 -10.17 -7.67
N THR A 136 9.52 -9.95 -7.76
CA THR A 136 10.37 -10.65 -8.74
C THR A 136 10.80 -12.02 -8.18
N ILE A 137 9.94 -13.03 -8.30
CA ILE A 137 10.21 -14.38 -7.79
C ILE A 137 10.81 -15.27 -8.90
N LYS A 138 12.13 -15.47 -8.86
CA LYS A 138 12.88 -16.41 -9.71
C LYS A 138 12.92 -17.82 -9.09
N LYS A 139 12.25 -18.81 -9.69
CA LYS A 139 12.19 -20.22 -9.23
C LYS A 139 13.51 -20.90 -8.82
N THR A 140 14.67 -20.37 -9.22
CA THR A 140 16.00 -20.92 -8.92
C THR A 140 16.68 -20.32 -7.69
N HIS A 141 16.08 -19.32 -7.04
CA HIS A 141 16.68 -18.60 -5.91
C HIS A 141 15.88 -18.82 -4.62
N ASN A 142 16.59 -19.03 -3.51
CA ASN A 142 16.02 -19.19 -2.17
C ASN A 142 16.18 -17.94 -1.30
N VAL A 143 16.84 -16.91 -1.82
CA VAL A 143 17.06 -15.60 -1.17
C VAL A 143 16.65 -14.53 -2.19
N TYR A 144 15.82 -13.57 -1.75
CA TYR A 144 15.30 -12.49 -2.60
C TYR A 144 15.54 -11.15 -1.93
N ASP A 145 16.20 -10.24 -2.64
CA ASP A 145 16.19 -8.82 -2.31
C ASP A 145 14.91 -8.22 -2.88
N LEU A 146 13.91 -8.00 -2.02
CA LEU A 146 12.66 -7.35 -2.39
C LEU A 146 12.87 -5.84 -2.39
N CYS A 147 13.13 -5.28 -3.57
CA CYS A 147 13.18 -3.84 -3.79
C CYS A 147 11.89 -3.40 -4.51
N PRO A 148 11.03 -2.57 -3.91
CA PRO A 148 9.90 -1.98 -4.61
C PRO A 148 10.43 -1.15 -5.79
N SER A 149 10.06 -1.54 -7.02
CA SER A 149 10.41 -0.77 -8.21
C SER A 149 9.51 0.48 -8.31
N PRO A 150 10.04 1.63 -8.75
CA PRO A 150 9.20 2.79 -9.07
C PRO A 150 8.29 2.44 -10.26
N MET A 151 6.97 2.45 -10.04
CA MET A 151 5.91 2.20 -11.04
C MET A 151 5.43 3.46 -11.73
#